data_AF-A0A382AVW1-F1
#
_entry.id   AF-A0A382AVW1-F1
#
_cell.length_a   1.000
_cell.length_b   1.000
_cell.length_c   1.000
_cell.angle_alpha   90.00
_cell.angle_beta   90.00
_cell.angle_gamma   90.00
#
_symmetry.space_group_name_H-M   'P 1'
#
loop_
_entity.id
_entity.type
_entity.pdbx_description
1 polymer ?
#
loop_
_entity_poly.entity_id
_entity_poly.type
_entity_poly.pdbx_seq_one_letter_code
_entity_poly.pdbx_strand_id
1 'polypeptide(L)' 'MIKYFGNIWDSITTILTGLGITWSHMWNIRRDNVTLQYPEERWPRPDRNIGFEQKDYN' A
#
# COMPACT_ATOMS: atom_id res chain seq x y z
N MET A 1 -2.56 -23.14 -33.67
CA MET A 1 -1.65 -23.82 -32.72
C MET A 1 -0.68 -22.83 -32.08
N ILE A 2 0.23 -22.17 -32.81
CA ILE A 2 1.24 -21.24 -32.24
C ILE A 2 0.61 -20.12 -31.39
N LYS A 3 -0.44 -19.45 -31.90
CA LYS A 3 -1.14 -18.37 -31.17
C LYS A 3 -1.82 -18.84 -29.88
N TYR A 4 -2.29 -20.10 -29.83
CA TYR A 4 -2.92 -20.66 -28.63
C TYR A 4 -1.88 -20.86 -27.52
N PHE A 5 -0.73 -21.45 -27.84
CA PHE A 5 0.37 -21.57 -26.89
C PHE A 5 0.98 -20.22 -26.51
N GLY A 6 1.03 -19.26 -27.45
CA GLY A 6 1.42 -17.88 -27.17
C GLY A 6 0.53 -17.23 -26.10
N ASN A 7 -0.80 -17.31 -26.26
CA ASN A 7 -1.73 -16.75 -25.28
C ASN A 7 -1.61 -17.39 -23.89
N ILE A 8 -1.35 -18.70 -23.82
CA ILE A 8 -1.12 -19.40 -22.55
C ILE A 8 0.15 -18.87 -21.88
N TRP A 9 1.23 -18.72 -22.66
CA TRP A 9 2.48 -18.19 -22.18
C TRP A 9 2.35 -16.75 -21.67
N ASP A 10 1.67 -15.90 -22.41
CA ASP A 10 1.40 -14.51 -22.03
C ASP A 10 0.57 -14.43 -20.73
N SER A 11 -0.40 -15.32 -20.57
CA SER A 11 -1.22 -15.39 -19.35
C SER A 11 -0.40 -15.81 -18.13
N ILE A 12 0.40 -16.86 -18.27
CA ILE A 12 1.26 -17.36 -17.18
C ILE A 12 2.28 -16.29 -16.78
N THR A 13 2.96 -15.67 -17.74
CA THR A 13 3.97 -14.65 -17.47
C THR A 13 3.36 -13.40 -16.83
N THR A 14 2.16 -12.99 -17.22
CA THR A 14 1.44 -11.87 -16.59
C THR A 14 1.14 -12.16 -15.12
N ILE A 15 0.63 -13.36 -14.81
CA ILE A 15 0.33 -13.78 -13.43
C ILE A 15 1.62 -13.81 -12.59
N LEU A 16 2.67 -14.43 -13.11
CA LEU A 16 3.96 -14.51 -12.41
C LEU A 16 4.57 -13.13 -12.16
N THR A 17 4.41 -12.19 -13.09
CA THR A 17 4.86 -10.81 -12.93
C THR A 17 4.09 -10.10 -11.81
N GLY A 18 2.76 -10.18 -11.80
CA GLY A 18 1.93 -9.58 -10.75
C GLY A 18 2.21 -10.18 -9.36
N LEU A 19 2.45 -11.49 -9.30
CA LEU A 19 2.86 -12.17 -8.07
C LEU A 19 4.25 -11.72 -7.60
N GLY A 20 5.21 -11.53 -8.51
CA GLY A 20 6.54 -11.02 -8.17
C GLY A 20 6.51 -9.64 -7.54
N ILE A 21 5.66 -8.75 -8.05
CA ILE A 21 5.44 -7.41 -7.47
C ILE A 21 4.83 -7.53 -6.06
N THR A 22 3.78 -8.34 -5.91
CA THR A 22 3.15 -8.60 -4.60
C THR A 22 4.15 -9.14 -3.59
N TRP A 23 4.98 -10.11 -4.01
CA TRP A 23 6.02 -10.70 -3.17
C TRP A 23 7.08 -9.68 -2.76
N SER A 24 7.53 -8.83 -3.68
CA SER A 24 8.47 -7.75 -3.37
C SER A 24 7.89 -6.79 -2.32
N HIS A 25 6.61 -6.43 -2.43
CA HIS A 25 5.95 -5.59 -1.45
C HIS A 25 5.87 -6.27 -0.07
N MET A 26 5.51 -7.56 -0.04
CA MET A 26 5.48 -8.34 1.22
C MET A 26 6.86 -8.43 1.88
N TRP A 27 7.92 -8.59 1.09
CA TRP A 27 9.28 -8.62 1.63
C TRP A 27 9.71 -7.27 2.23
N ASN A 28 9.30 -6.17 1.61
CA ASN A 28 9.67 -4.81 2.02
C ASN A 28 8.75 -4.20 3.07
N ILE A 29 7.62 -4.82 3.41
CA ILE A 29 6.60 -4.26 4.32
C ILE A 29 7.14 -3.90 5.70
N ARG A 30 8.19 -4.59 6.19
CA ARG A 30 8.81 -4.30 7.49
C ARG A 30 9.69 -3.06 7.48
N ARG A 31 10.14 -2.60 6.31
CA ARG A 31 11.01 -1.42 6.16
C ARG A 31 10.25 -0.21 5.65
N ASP A 32 9.31 -0.42 4.73
CA ASP A 32 8.56 0.65 4.06
C ASP A 32 7.07 0.63 4.42
N ASN A 33 6.75 0.42 5.70
CA ASN A 33 5.36 0.49 6.15
C ASN A 33 4.86 1.95 6.10
N VAL A 34 3.83 2.21 5.30
CA VAL A 34 3.21 3.54 5.17
C VAL A 34 2.08 3.75 6.19
N THR A 35 1.71 2.69 6.94
CA THR A 35 0.66 2.77 7.96
C THR A 35 1.24 3.18 9.31
N LEU A 36 0.50 3.99 10.05
CA LEU A 36 0.78 4.32 11.45
C LEU A 36 -0.24 3.63 12.35
N GLN A 37 0.21 3.02 13.45
CA GLN A 37 -0.66 2.35 14.43
C GLN A 37 -1.18 3.34 15.47
N TYR A 38 -2.39 3.85 15.24
CA TYR A 38 -3.09 4.64 16.27
C TYR A 38 -3.48 3.75 17.46
N PRO A 39 -3.43 4.22 18.72
CA PRO A 39 -3.14 5.58 19.17
C PRO A 39 -1.67 5.93 19.40
N GLU A 40 -0.79 4.93 19.36
CA GLU A 40 0.64 5.04 19.68
C GLU A 40 1.40 5.90 18.66
N GLU A 41 1.10 5.72 17.38
CA GLU A 41 1.66 6.48 16.26
C GLU A 41 0.63 7.45 15.70
N ARG A 42 1.00 8.73 15.62
CA ARG A 42 0.11 9.81 15.12
C ARG A 42 0.83 10.63 14.06
N TRP A 43 0.09 10.98 13.02
CA TRP A 43 0.56 11.93 12.02
C TRP A 43 0.77 13.31 12.65
N PRO A 44 1.80 14.06 12.22
CA PRO A 44 1.93 15.46 12.59
C PRO A 44 0.68 16.21 12.14
N ARG A 45 0.11 17.01 13.05
CA ARG A 45 -1.05 17.84 12.68
C ARG A 45 -0.57 18.95 11.74
N PRO A 46 -1.28 19.20 10.62
CA PRO A 46 -0.97 20.32 9.74
C PRO A 46 -1.01 21.66 10.49
N ASP A 47 -0.20 22.64 10.05
CA ASP A 47 -0.12 23.98 10.66
C ASP A 47 -1.43 24.78 10.59
N ARG A 48 -2.34 24.37 9.70
CA ARG A 48 -3.68 24.95 9.63
C ARG A 48 -4.54 24.39 10.75
N ASN A 49 -4.81 25.21 11.77
CA ASN A 49 -5.64 24.87 12.92
C ASN A 49 -7.13 24.79 12.54
N ILE A 50 -7.50 23.80 11.73
CA ILE A 50 -8.88 23.43 11.43
C ILE A 50 -9.23 22.15 12.19
N GLY A 51 -9.75 22.33 13.40
CA GLY A 51 -10.13 21.25 14.29
C GLY A 51 -10.81 21.80 15.53
N PHE A 52 -11.44 20.93 16.31
CA PHE A 52 -12.03 21.32 17.59
C PHE A 52 -10.93 21.43 18.65
N GLU A 53 -10.76 22.59 19.26
CA GLU A 53 -9.87 22.76 20.41
C GLU A 53 -10.67 22.52 21.70
N GLN A 54 -10.19 21.68 22.60
CA GLN A 54 -10.88 21.41 23.87
C GLN A 54 -11.11 22.66 24.72
N LYS A 55 -10.37 23.75 24.48
CA LYS A 55 -10.55 25.05 25.12
C LYS A 55 -11.80 25.81 24.65
N ASP A 56 -12.39 25.40 23.53
CA ASP A 56 -13.66 25.93 23.00
C ASP A 56 -14.87 25.13 23.53
N TYR A 57 -14.63 24.13 24.38
CA TYR A 57 -15.65 23.46 25.17
C TYR A 57 -15.91 24.32 26.42
N ASN A 58 -17.13 24.87 26.51
CA ASN A 58 -17.65 25.69 27.63
C ASN A 58 -17.13 25.30 29.01
#